data_AF-A0A1Y2MEF2-F1
#
_entry.id   AF-A0A1Y2MEF2-F1
#
_cell.length_a   1.000
_cell.length_b   1.000
_cell.length_c   1.000
_cell.angle_alpha   90.00
_cell.angle_beta   90.00
_cell.angle_gamma   90.00
#
_symmetry.space_group_name_H-M   'P 1'
#
loop_
_entity.id
_entity.type
_entity.pdbx_description
1 polymer ?
#
loop_
_entity_poly.entity_id
_entity_poly.type
_entity_poly.pdbx_seq_one_letter_code
_entity_poly.pdbx_strand_id
1 'polypeptide(L)'
;MAATASAARVAPVVDVAAGHEHCAHTPAVLPFLRLPRELRDQIYNHALSIPDKRSDRALRIERRNLKHFRPSAAALLLILHHEYFLLNRQIALEALEALFKHHSVFLSCGPFVLKSLLEAVEQHPPGAQWLAWLKAIELDWVTFPDLRMYPPDRAHGRDEWWFEAADDGVEVDVDYVRGAAYSGHYDEHDYTGNYYDDNFYDPADAALYPSYTHRAPTVNPNAAADDLSTLFDHNPFPDAEEAYHPATMTARPTDDLSTKLSLLVETEVSPLFAYLSSRTFPALTTLTLPLYFISRESLAHRRASRPAYALPLKVRFWVHVVAHALAMLVHTPSLAAVRVRYMPWDIWASMDSCDDLSRIATHGVWFDDPDTDGPGGEREDEGEAFRCVWALLAERGMDVGKGKGKGKGRMGLQADISVVKWDGEMDSYRVGDELEVVFTNN
;
A
#
# COMPACT_ATOMS: atom_id res chain seq x y z
N MET A 1 8.05 22.77 -45.64
CA MET A 1 6.88 23.65 -45.86
C MET A 1 6.03 23.57 -44.62
N ALA A 2 6.02 24.65 -43.84
CA ALA A 2 5.27 24.80 -42.62
C ALA A 2 3.80 25.13 -42.94
N ALA A 3 2.88 24.58 -42.15
CA ALA A 3 1.51 25.06 -42.05
C ALA A 3 1.11 25.05 -40.57
N THR A 4 1.41 26.17 -39.90
CA THR A 4 0.88 26.54 -38.59
C THR A 4 -0.31 27.47 -38.79
N ALA A 5 -1.47 27.07 -38.29
CA ALA A 5 -2.63 27.90 -37.92
C ALA A 5 -3.61 26.96 -37.20
N SER A 6 -4.21 27.28 -36.06
CA SER A 6 -4.98 28.49 -35.82
C SER A 6 -5.04 28.78 -34.32
N ALA A 7 -4.63 29.99 -33.94
CA ALA A 7 -4.85 30.56 -32.63
C ALA A 7 -6.35 30.66 -32.33
N ALA A 8 -6.77 30.14 -31.18
CA ALA A 8 -8.10 30.35 -30.65
C ALA A 8 -8.24 31.79 -30.17
N ARG A 9 -9.40 32.38 -30.50
CA ARG A 9 -9.75 33.78 -30.27
C ARG A 9 -9.69 34.16 -28.78
N VAL A 10 -8.92 35.20 -28.48
CA VAL A 10 -8.98 35.94 -27.22
C VAL A 10 -10.35 36.63 -27.13
N ALA A 11 -11.09 36.39 -26.05
CA ALA A 11 -12.37 37.04 -25.77
C ALA A 11 -12.17 38.54 -25.52
N PRO A 12 -13.13 39.40 -25.90
CA PRO A 12 -13.00 40.84 -25.70
C PRO A 12 -13.14 41.20 -24.22
N VAL A 13 -12.28 42.12 -23.81
CA VAL A 13 -12.28 42.84 -22.52
C VAL A 13 -13.65 43.49 -22.32
N VAL A 14 -14.28 43.23 -21.18
CA VAL A 14 -15.55 43.84 -20.78
C VAL A 14 -15.26 45.22 -20.18
N ASP A 15 -15.76 46.26 -20.84
CA ASP A 15 -15.78 47.64 -20.36
C ASP A 15 -16.56 47.76 -19.05
N VAL A 16 -15.96 48.42 -18.06
CA VAL A 16 -16.57 48.77 -16.78
C VAL A 16 -16.97 50.25 -16.82
N ALA A 17 -18.27 50.54 -17.04
CA ALA A 17 -18.82 51.86 -16.80
C ALA A 17 -20.26 51.79 -16.27
N ALA A 18 -20.36 52.05 -14.97
CA ALA A 18 -21.47 52.48 -14.12
C ALA A 18 -22.88 52.64 -14.72
N GLY A 19 -23.84 51.94 -14.10
CA GLY A 19 -25.25 52.30 -14.06
C GLY A 19 -25.87 51.78 -12.76
N HIS A 20 -26.20 52.69 -11.85
CA HIS A 20 -26.87 52.41 -10.58
C HIS A 20 -28.28 51.86 -10.79
N GLU A 21 -28.50 50.59 -10.48
CA GLU A 21 -29.79 50.10 -10.00
C GLU A 21 -29.56 49.14 -8.82
N HIS A 22 -30.22 49.43 -7.70
CA HIS A 22 -30.30 48.57 -6.53
C HIS A 22 -31.06 47.28 -6.90
N CYS A 23 -30.33 46.24 -7.28
CA CYS A 23 -30.83 44.87 -7.26
C CYS A 23 -30.22 44.13 -6.07
N ALA A 24 -31.10 43.56 -5.24
CA ALA A 24 -30.72 42.62 -4.20
C ALA A 24 -29.74 41.59 -4.78
N HIS A 25 -28.53 41.53 -4.22
CA HIS A 25 -27.57 40.48 -4.54
C HIS A 25 -28.11 39.15 -4.01
N THR A 26 -29.03 38.52 -4.76
CA THR A 26 -29.14 37.06 -4.74
C THR A 26 -27.75 36.52 -5.06
N PRO A 27 -27.14 35.70 -4.18
CA PRO A 27 -25.82 35.13 -4.47
C PRO A 27 -25.93 34.42 -5.82
N ALA A 28 -25.11 34.84 -6.79
CA ALA A 28 -25.17 34.33 -8.15
C ALA A 28 -24.95 32.81 -8.09
N VAL A 29 -26.04 32.04 -8.24
CA VAL A 29 -25.96 30.58 -8.30
C VAL A 29 -25.04 30.23 -9.45
N LEU A 30 -23.95 29.53 -9.13
CA LEU A 30 -22.95 29.08 -10.10
C LEU A 30 -23.65 28.43 -11.29
N PRO A 31 -23.32 28.81 -12.54
CA PRO A 31 -24.02 28.31 -13.74
C PRO A 31 -24.13 26.80 -13.80
N PHE A 32 -23.11 26.10 -13.32
CA PHE A 32 -23.08 24.64 -13.23
C PHE A 32 -24.20 24.06 -12.35
N LEU A 33 -24.51 24.67 -11.21
CA LEU A 33 -25.58 24.22 -10.31
C LEU A 33 -26.99 24.48 -10.86
N ARG A 34 -27.11 25.22 -11.96
CA ARG A 34 -28.40 25.43 -12.67
C ARG A 34 -28.75 24.27 -13.60
N LEU A 35 -27.79 23.42 -13.94
CA LEU A 35 -28.03 22.21 -14.73
C LEU A 35 -28.88 21.23 -13.90
N PRO A 36 -29.76 20.40 -14.50
CA PRO A 36 -30.40 19.28 -13.83
C PRO A 36 -29.39 18.34 -13.15
N ARG A 37 -29.76 17.72 -12.03
CA ARG A 37 -28.87 16.83 -11.24
C ARG A 37 -28.31 15.71 -12.11
N GLU A 38 -29.15 15.16 -12.98
CA GLU A 38 -28.81 14.05 -13.88
C GLU A 38 -27.70 14.44 -14.87
N LEU A 39 -27.73 15.66 -15.40
CA LEU A 39 -26.67 16.16 -16.29
C LEU A 39 -25.37 16.42 -15.50
N ARG A 40 -25.48 16.91 -14.26
CA ARG A 40 -24.29 17.07 -13.40
C ARG A 40 -23.66 15.72 -13.07
N ASP A 41 -24.46 14.69 -12.78
CA ASP A 41 -23.98 13.32 -12.53
C ASP A 41 -23.27 12.72 -13.73
N GLN A 42 -23.76 12.95 -14.95
CA GLN A 42 -23.04 12.55 -16.16
C GLN A 42 -21.68 13.25 -16.27
N ILE A 43 -21.61 14.55 -15.95
CA ILE A 43 -20.37 15.31 -15.96
C ILE A 43 -19.39 14.81 -14.88
N TYR A 44 -19.88 14.56 -13.66
CA TYR A 44 -19.07 14.01 -12.58
C TYR A 44 -18.50 12.65 -12.96
N ASN A 45 -19.35 11.74 -13.45
CA ASN A 45 -18.92 10.41 -13.85
C ASN A 45 -17.92 10.45 -15.00
N HIS A 46 -18.12 11.33 -15.97
CA HIS A 46 -17.17 11.49 -17.06
C HIS A 46 -15.82 12.01 -16.55
N ALA A 47 -15.81 13.09 -15.77
CA ALA A 47 -14.58 13.69 -15.26
C ALA A 47 -13.80 12.73 -14.34
N LEU A 48 -14.51 11.96 -13.50
CA LEU A 48 -13.91 10.95 -12.61
C LEU A 48 -13.40 9.72 -13.37
N SER A 49 -13.94 9.43 -14.56
CA SER A 49 -13.47 8.31 -15.40
C SER A 49 -12.20 8.61 -16.19
N ILE A 50 -11.76 9.88 -16.23
CA ILE A 50 -10.53 10.26 -16.92
C ILE A 50 -9.34 9.79 -16.06
N PRO A 51 -8.43 8.96 -16.60
CA PRO A 51 -7.25 8.53 -15.88
C PRO A 51 -6.43 9.74 -15.40
N ASP A 52 -6.06 9.77 -14.12
CA ASP A 52 -5.14 10.79 -13.63
C ASP A 52 -3.75 10.52 -14.21
N LYS A 53 -3.17 11.54 -14.84
CA LYS A 53 -1.83 11.46 -15.44
C LYS A 53 -0.73 11.81 -14.47
N ARG A 54 -1.08 12.29 -13.26
CA ARG A 54 -0.11 12.50 -12.21
C ARG A 54 0.44 11.13 -11.82
N SER A 55 1.77 10.99 -11.79
CA SER A 55 2.42 9.75 -11.33
C SER A 55 1.84 9.33 -9.98
N ASP A 56 1.71 8.02 -9.70
CA ASP A 56 1.16 7.50 -8.42
C ASP A 56 1.87 8.10 -7.18
N ARG A 57 3.12 8.53 -7.35
CA ARG A 57 3.91 9.25 -6.33
C ARG A 57 3.33 10.61 -5.92
N ALA A 58 2.53 11.24 -6.76
CA ALA A 58 1.91 12.54 -6.52
C ALA A 58 0.58 12.44 -5.76
N LEU A 59 0.03 11.22 -5.63
CA LEU A 59 -1.29 10.96 -5.04
C LEU A 59 -1.22 10.45 -3.58
N ARG A 60 -0.15 10.79 -2.85
CA ARG A 60 0.18 10.20 -1.55
C ARG A 60 -0.54 10.90 -0.39
N ILE A 61 -1.07 10.12 0.53
CA ILE A 61 -1.62 10.60 1.81
C ILE A 61 -0.66 10.23 2.93
N GLU A 62 -0.14 11.22 3.64
CA GLU A 62 0.89 11.05 4.67
C GLU A 62 0.34 11.28 6.08
N ARG A 63 1.05 10.78 7.12
CA ARG A 63 0.67 11.00 8.53
C ARG A 63 0.47 12.48 8.89
N ARG A 64 1.29 13.38 8.33
CA ARG A 64 1.14 14.84 8.54
C ARG A 64 -0.21 15.38 8.08
N ASN A 65 -0.84 14.76 7.08
CA ASN A 65 -2.16 15.18 6.62
C ASN A 65 -3.20 14.94 7.72
N LEU A 66 -3.05 13.91 8.55
CA LEU A 66 -3.98 13.57 9.63
C LEU A 66 -4.03 14.64 10.73
N LYS A 67 -2.89 15.26 11.09
CA LYS A 67 -2.80 16.24 12.19
C LYS A 67 -3.76 17.43 12.03
N HIS A 68 -3.98 17.85 10.79
CA HIS A 68 -4.84 18.99 10.46
C HIS A 68 -6.08 18.58 9.65
N PHE A 69 -6.29 17.27 9.46
CA PHE A 69 -7.42 16.78 8.69
C PHE A 69 -8.72 17.08 9.43
N ARG A 70 -9.56 17.89 8.81
CA ARG A 70 -10.94 18.11 9.23
C ARG A 70 -11.86 17.54 8.16
N PRO A 71 -12.55 16.42 8.43
CA PRO A 71 -13.36 15.76 7.43
C PRO A 71 -14.41 16.71 6.85
N SER A 72 -14.38 16.86 5.54
CA SER A 72 -15.39 17.54 4.74
C SER A 72 -15.33 16.97 3.33
N ALA A 73 -16.42 17.09 2.56
CA ALA A 73 -16.40 16.58 1.18
C ALA A 73 -15.29 17.23 0.33
N ALA A 74 -15.05 18.53 0.55
CA ALA A 74 -13.95 19.24 -0.10
C ALA A 74 -12.58 18.72 0.36
N ALA A 75 -12.37 18.48 1.66
CA ALA A 75 -11.10 17.96 2.17
C ALA A 75 -10.83 16.53 1.68
N LEU A 76 -11.87 15.69 1.58
CA LEU A 76 -11.78 14.35 1.03
C LEU A 76 -11.40 14.38 -0.44
N LEU A 77 -12.12 15.16 -1.26
CA LEU A 77 -11.77 15.31 -2.67
C LEU A 77 -10.38 15.92 -2.86
N LEU A 78 -9.94 16.83 -2.00
CA LEU A 78 -8.59 17.38 -2.05
C LEU A 78 -7.52 16.31 -1.77
N ILE A 79 -7.70 15.49 -0.74
CA ILE A 79 -6.77 14.40 -0.40
C ILE A 79 -6.78 13.30 -1.47
N LEU A 80 -7.91 13.08 -2.12
CA LEU A 80 -8.04 12.19 -3.28
C LEU A 80 -7.65 12.89 -4.59
N HIS A 81 -7.05 14.09 -4.51
CA HIS A 81 -6.53 14.88 -5.62
C HIS A 81 -7.56 15.28 -6.69
N HIS A 82 -8.85 15.28 -6.38
CA HIS A 82 -9.92 15.78 -7.24
C HIS A 82 -10.16 17.29 -7.05
N GLU A 83 -9.09 18.10 -7.16
CA GLU A 83 -9.12 19.54 -6.83
C GLU A 83 -10.07 20.36 -7.71
N TYR A 84 -10.35 19.87 -8.92
CA TYR A 84 -11.22 20.52 -9.89
C TYR A 84 -12.69 20.61 -9.44
N PHE A 85 -13.12 19.84 -8.44
CA PHE A 85 -14.47 19.92 -7.87
C PHE A 85 -14.60 20.84 -6.65
N LEU A 86 -13.51 21.49 -6.22
CA LEU A 86 -13.48 22.32 -5.00
C LEU A 86 -14.08 23.73 -5.19
N LEU A 87 -14.78 23.98 -6.29
CA LEU A 87 -15.40 25.27 -6.63
C LEU A 87 -16.55 25.65 -5.68
N ASN A 88 -17.27 24.66 -5.15
CA ASN A 88 -18.43 24.89 -4.29
C ASN A 88 -18.70 23.68 -3.38
N ARG A 89 -19.25 23.93 -2.19
CA ARG A 89 -19.60 22.88 -1.22
C ARG A 89 -20.61 21.87 -1.76
N GLN A 90 -21.63 22.32 -2.48
CA GLN A 90 -22.61 21.43 -3.09
C GLN A 90 -21.97 20.59 -4.19
N ILE A 91 -21.13 21.19 -5.04
CA ILE A 91 -20.41 20.47 -6.09
C ILE A 91 -19.51 19.40 -5.49
N ALA A 92 -18.79 19.72 -4.41
CA ALA A 92 -17.93 18.77 -3.72
C ALA A 92 -18.72 17.60 -3.11
N LEU A 93 -19.88 17.85 -2.49
CA LEU A 93 -20.73 16.78 -1.94
C LEU A 93 -21.25 15.86 -3.04
N GLU A 94 -21.76 16.46 -4.12
CA GLU A 94 -22.30 15.77 -5.28
C GLU A 94 -21.24 14.93 -6.01
N ALA A 95 -20.03 15.47 -6.16
CA ALA A 95 -18.90 14.78 -6.77
C ALA A 95 -18.37 13.65 -5.87
N LEU A 96 -18.28 13.86 -4.56
CA LEU A 96 -17.89 12.82 -3.61
C LEU A 96 -18.88 11.65 -3.63
N GLU A 97 -20.19 11.95 -3.67
CA GLU A 97 -21.23 10.94 -3.83
C GLU A 97 -21.03 10.12 -5.10
N ALA A 98 -20.79 10.78 -6.25
CA ALA A 98 -20.54 10.11 -7.52
C ALA A 98 -19.28 9.24 -7.47
N LEU A 99 -18.18 9.78 -6.92
CA LEU A 99 -16.90 9.09 -6.75
C LEU A 99 -17.08 7.79 -5.96
N PHE A 100 -17.66 7.87 -4.76
CA PHE A 100 -17.78 6.72 -3.88
C PHE A 100 -18.75 5.66 -4.42
N LYS A 101 -19.85 6.07 -5.06
CA LYS A 101 -20.87 5.13 -5.57
C LYS A 101 -20.49 4.45 -6.89
N HIS A 102 -19.71 5.11 -7.74
CA HIS A 102 -19.55 4.71 -9.14
C HIS A 102 -18.12 4.44 -9.58
N HIS A 103 -17.11 4.92 -8.84
CA HIS A 103 -15.70 4.84 -9.24
C HIS A 103 -14.87 4.08 -8.20
N SER A 104 -13.67 3.65 -8.62
CA SER A 104 -12.67 3.10 -7.71
C SER A 104 -11.91 4.25 -7.06
N VAL A 105 -11.80 4.25 -5.74
CA VAL A 105 -11.05 5.26 -5.00
C VAL A 105 -9.62 4.78 -4.80
N PHE A 106 -8.66 5.49 -5.39
CA PHE A 106 -7.25 5.23 -5.21
C PHE A 106 -6.75 5.81 -3.89
N LEU A 107 -6.13 4.98 -3.05
CA LEU A 107 -5.61 5.35 -1.73
C LEU A 107 -4.15 4.92 -1.60
N SER A 108 -3.23 5.83 -1.96
CA SER A 108 -1.79 5.63 -1.78
C SER A 108 -1.34 6.13 -0.39
N CYS A 109 -1.57 5.31 0.64
CA CYS A 109 -1.08 5.58 1.99
C CYS A 109 -0.93 4.33 2.84
N GLY A 110 -0.01 4.35 3.82
CA GLY A 110 0.21 3.21 4.69
C GLY A 110 -1.04 2.75 5.47
N PRO A 111 -1.09 1.49 5.92
CA PRO A 111 -2.29 0.89 6.52
C PRO A 111 -2.81 1.65 7.73
N PHE A 112 -1.93 2.11 8.63
CA PHE A 112 -2.34 2.92 9.78
C PHE A 112 -2.93 4.27 9.37
N VAL A 113 -2.32 4.96 8.38
CA VAL A 113 -2.80 6.25 7.89
C VAL A 113 -4.18 6.10 7.29
N LEU A 114 -4.37 5.07 6.45
CA LEU A 114 -5.66 4.78 5.84
C LEU A 114 -6.73 4.52 6.89
N LYS A 115 -6.46 3.63 7.86
CA LYS A 115 -7.41 3.34 8.93
C LYS A 115 -7.76 4.60 9.72
N SER A 116 -6.77 5.37 10.14
CA SER A 116 -6.96 6.58 10.94
C SER A 116 -7.72 7.66 10.18
N LEU A 117 -7.45 7.82 8.87
CA LEU A 117 -8.19 8.72 8.00
C LEU A 117 -9.67 8.34 7.94
N LEU A 118 -9.97 7.06 7.69
CA LEU A 118 -11.34 6.58 7.59
C LEU A 118 -12.08 6.67 8.92
N GLU A 119 -11.44 6.36 10.05
CA GLU A 119 -12.03 6.54 11.39
C GLU A 119 -12.32 8.02 11.69
N ALA A 120 -11.41 8.93 11.31
CA ALA A 120 -11.66 10.37 11.45
C ALA A 120 -12.86 10.82 10.60
N VAL A 121 -13.01 10.28 9.38
CA VAL A 121 -14.18 10.53 8.55
C VAL A 121 -15.45 10.00 9.22
N GLU A 122 -15.45 8.77 9.70
CA GLU A 122 -16.62 8.14 10.34
C GLU A 122 -17.14 8.97 11.53
N GLN A 123 -16.24 9.55 12.34
CA GLN A 123 -16.58 10.38 13.49
C GLN A 123 -17.26 11.71 13.12
N HIS A 124 -17.20 12.14 11.86
CA HIS A 124 -17.81 13.38 11.40
C HIS A 124 -19.31 13.18 11.08
N PRO A 125 -20.22 14.15 11.36
CA PRO A 125 -21.68 13.92 11.33
C PRO A 125 -22.29 13.36 10.01
N PRO A 126 -21.83 13.75 8.80
CA PRO A 126 -22.18 13.09 7.53
C PRO A 126 -21.19 12.00 7.08
N GLY A 127 -20.08 11.78 7.79
CA GLY A 127 -18.98 10.97 7.32
C GLY A 127 -19.29 9.48 7.27
N ALA A 128 -20.03 8.93 8.25
CA ALA A 128 -20.53 7.57 8.18
C ALA A 128 -21.39 7.31 6.92
N GLN A 129 -22.18 8.31 6.48
CA GLN A 129 -22.95 8.21 5.24
C GLN A 129 -22.05 8.20 4.00
N TRP A 130 -20.98 9.00 3.99
CA TRP A 130 -20.01 9.00 2.90
C TRP A 130 -19.32 7.62 2.79
N LEU A 131 -18.83 7.07 3.91
CA LEU A 131 -18.20 5.75 3.91
C LEU A 131 -19.18 4.65 3.49
N ALA A 132 -20.47 4.80 3.81
CA ALA A 132 -21.50 3.87 3.35
C ALA A 132 -21.72 3.88 1.83
N TRP A 133 -21.28 4.92 1.12
CA TRP A 133 -21.31 4.96 -0.34
C TRP A 133 -20.10 4.31 -0.99
N LEU A 134 -18.99 4.12 -0.25
CA LEU A 134 -17.71 3.68 -0.79
C LEU A 134 -17.82 2.26 -1.34
N LYS A 135 -17.80 2.14 -2.67
CA LYS A 135 -18.07 0.88 -3.37
C LYS A 135 -16.82 0.08 -3.73
N ALA A 136 -15.76 0.77 -4.14
CA ALA A 136 -14.53 0.16 -4.63
C ALA A 136 -13.31 0.96 -4.17
N ILE A 137 -12.27 0.25 -3.76
CA ILE A 137 -11.00 0.84 -3.30
C ILE A 137 -9.86 0.19 -4.08
N GLU A 138 -8.91 1.00 -4.51
CA GLU A 138 -7.61 0.56 -5.01
C GLU A 138 -6.53 1.01 -4.03
N LEU A 139 -5.77 0.05 -3.50
CA LEU A 139 -4.66 0.31 -2.60
C LEU A 139 -3.36 0.07 -3.35
N ASP A 140 -2.59 1.11 -3.61
CA ASP A 140 -1.20 0.98 -4.02
C ASP A 140 -0.33 1.86 -3.12
N TRP A 141 0.36 1.18 -2.21
CA TRP A 141 1.27 1.79 -1.27
C TRP A 141 2.63 1.94 -1.95
N VAL A 142 2.75 3.06 -2.65
CA VAL A 142 3.98 3.48 -3.32
C VAL A 142 5.17 3.46 -2.34
N THR A 143 4.89 3.74 -1.07
CA THR A 143 5.87 3.91 -0.01
C THR A 143 5.74 2.87 1.09
N PHE A 144 6.81 2.10 1.31
CA PHE A 144 6.89 1.09 2.36
C PHE A 144 7.70 1.63 3.54
N PRO A 145 7.23 1.47 4.78
CA PRO A 145 7.93 2.00 5.95
C PRO A 145 9.28 1.30 6.12
N ASP A 146 10.30 2.07 6.52
CA ASP A 146 11.60 1.49 6.84
C ASP A 146 11.47 0.62 8.10
N LEU A 147 11.47 -0.69 7.90
CA LEU A 147 11.37 -1.64 9.00
C LEU A 147 12.58 -1.57 9.93
N ARG A 148 13.74 -1.02 9.54
CA ARG A 148 14.86 -0.88 10.49
C ARG A 148 14.47 -0.03 11.69
N MET A 149 13.67 1.01 11.45
CA MET A 149 13.21 1.98 12.43
C MET A 149 11.81 1.64 12.98
N TYR A 150 11.31 0.42 12.77
CA TYR A 150 9.98 0.00 13.22
C TYR A 150 10.04 -0.89 14.48
N PRO A 151 9.22 -0.62 15.53
CA PRO A 151 8.41 0.58 15.72
C PRO A 151 9.30 1.82 15.94
N PRO A 152 8.83 3.02 15.57
CA PRO A 152 9.60 4.25 15.76
C PRO A 152 9.97 4.40 17.24
N ASP A 153 11.26 4.64 17.52
CA ASP A 153 11.74 4.79 18.88
C ASP A 153 11.12 6.04 19.51
N ARG A 154 10.38 5.82 20.61
CA ARG A 154 9.61 6.86 21.32
C ARG A 154 10.37 7.47 22.49
N ALA A 155 11.41 6.80 22.97
CA ALA A 155 12.01 7.13 24.25
C ALA A 155 12.86 8.41 24.14
N HIS A 156 13.55 8.58 23.03
CA HIS A 156 14.45 9.69 22.78
C HIS A 156 14.23 10.09 21.32
N GLY A 157 13.68 11.29 21.07
CA GLY A 157 13.61 11.87 19.72
C GLY A 157 15.00 12.08 19.15
N ARG A 158 15.67 11.00 18.77
CA ARG A 158 16.96 10.98 18.11
C ARG A 158 16.67 11.09 16.63
N ASP A 159 16.63 12.34 16.18
CA ASP A 159 16.74 12.66 14.76
C ASP A 159 18.01 12.03 14.18
N GLU A 160 18.01 11.80 12.86
CA GLU A 160 18.98 11.10 12.00
C GLU A 160 20.48 11.36 12.22
N TRP A 161 20.87 12.32 13.05
CA TRP A 161 22.24 12.78 13.23
C TRP A 161 23.11 11.84 14.07
N TRP A 162 22.57 10.78 14.68
CA TRP A 162 23.39 9.86 15.49
C TRP A 162 24.32 8.99 14.65
N PHE A 163 23.91 8.61 13.42
CA PHE A 163 24.75 7.81 12.54
C PHE A 163 25.85 8.65 11.89
N GLU A 164 25.54 9.90 11.52
CA GLU A 164 26.54 10.84 11.02
C GLU A 164 27.54 11.21 12.13
N ALA A 165 27.07 11.57 13.33
CA ALA A 165 27.94 11.96 14.44
C ALA A 165 28.80 10.81 15.02
N ALA A 166 28.42 9.55 14.80
CA ALA A 166 29.21 8.39 15.24
C ALA A 166 30.29 7.97 14.24
N ASP A 167 30.22 8.44 12.98
CA ASP A 167 31.10 8.04 11.88
C ASP A 167 31.88 9.22 11.26
N ASP A 168 32.00 10.34 11.99
CA ASP A 168 32.76 11.56 11.64
C ASP A 168 34.30 11.36 11.51
N GLY A 169 34.78 10.13 11.30
CA GLY A 169 36.21 9.81 11.21
C GLY A 169 36.63 8.98 10.01
N VAL A 170 35.69 8.36 9.29
CA VAL A 170 36.02 7.49 8.15
C VAL A 170 35.07 7.79 6.99
N GLU A 171 35.53 8.62 6.06
CA GLU A 171 34.99 8.63 4.69
C GLU A 171 35.23 7.22 4.11
N VAL A 172 34.25 6.33 4.27
CA VAL A 172 34.22 5.08 3.52
C VAL A 172 33.89 5.47 2.09
N ASP A 173 34.93 5.52 1.25
CA ASP A 173 34.83 5.77 -0.18
C ASP A 173 34.00 4.63 -0.81
N VAL A 174 32.67 4.83 -0.86
CA VAL A 174 31.66 3.82 -1.23
C VAL A 174 31.84 3.33 -2.67
N ASP A 175 32.61 4.07 -3.47
CA ASP A 175 32.91 3.77 -4.87
C ASP A 175 34.01 2.69 -5.04
N TYR A 176 34.89 2.49 -4.05
CA TYR A 176 36.01 1.54 -4.20
C TYR A 176 35.69 0.09 -3.79
N VAL A 177 34.60 -0.16 -3.06
CA VAL A 177 34.19 -1.51 -2.61
C VAL A 177 33.12 -2.14 -3.53
N ARG A 178 32.43 -1.33 -4.35
CA ARG A 178 31.32 -1.77 -5.22
C ARG A 178 31.76 -2.37 -6.58
N GLY A 179 33.06 -2.45 -6.85
CA GLY A 179 33.59 -2.80 -8.17
C GLY A 179 33.51 -4.27 -8.61
N ALA A 180 32.97 -5.22 -7.83
CA ALA A 180 33.04 -6.64 -8.21
C ALA A 180 31.92 -7.56 -7.70
N ALA A 181 30.86 -7.06 -7.07
CA ALA A 181 29.74 -7.88 -6.63
C ALA A 181 28.44 -7.30 -7.19
N TYR A 182 27.71 -8.12 -7.94
CA TYR A 182 26.36 -7.90 -8.45
C TYR A 182 25.56 -6.95 -7.55
N SER A 183 25.34 -5.71 -8.00
CA SER A 183 24.54 -4.70 -7.29
C SER A 183 23.07 -5.11 -7.34
N GLY A 184 22.65 -5.90 -6.35
CA GLY A 184 21.29 -6.42 -6.29
C GLY A 184 20.26 -5.29 -6.17
N HIS A 185 19.60 -4.96 -7.28
CA HIS A 185 18.46 -4.03 -7.40
C HIS A 185 17.17 -4.49 -6.68
N TYR A 186 17.32 -5.28 -5.62
CA TYR A 186 16.20 -5.86 -4.88
C TYR A 186 16.56 -6.11 -3.43
N ASP A 187 17.61 -5.55 -2.84
CA ASP A 187 17.97 -5.91 -1.47
C ASP A 187 16.96 -5.34 -0.44
N GLU A 188 17.04 -5.83 0.81
CA GLU A 188 16.19 -5.33 1.92
C GLU A 188 16.52 -3.88 2.30
N HIS A 189 17.54 -3.30 1.66
CA HIS A 189 18.08 -1.97 1.85
C HIS A 189 17.83 -1.07 0.62
N ASP A 190 17.07 -1.55 -0.36
CA ASP A 190 16.72 -0.80 -1.55
C ASP A 190 15.55 0.12 -1.16
N TYR A 191 15.91 1.19 -0.45
CA TYR A 191 15.03 2.31 -0.15
C TYR A 191 14.78 3.04 -1.45
N THR A 192 13.90 2.50 -2.30
CA THR A 192 13.49 3.16 -3.53
C THR A 192 12.67 4.41 -3.17
N GLY A 193 13.35 5.52 -2.91
CA GLY A 193 12.77 6.85 -2.75
C GLY A 193 13.40 7.68 -1.64
N ASN A 194 14.10 8.75 -2.04
CA ASN A 194 14.57 9.84 -1.16
C ASN A 194 13.47 10.58 -0.36
N TYR A 195 12.22 10.09 -0.33
CA TYR A 195 11.06 10.90 0.09
C TYR A 195 9.90 10.09 0.70
N TYR A 196 10.19 9.03 1.44
CA TYR A 196 9.23 8.53 2.42
C TYR A 196 9.97 8.03 3.64
N ASP A 197 9.86 8.79 4.72
CA ASP A 197 9.98 8.20 6.01
C ASP A 197 8.78 8.60 6.85
N ASP A 198 7.99 7.58 7.16
CA ASP A 198 6.87 7.67 8.08
C ASP A 198 7.38 7.68 9.54
N ASN A 199 8.68 7.46 9.75
CA ASN A 199 9.35 7.43 11.05
C ASN A 199 10.02 8.78 11.43
N PHE A 200 10.22 9.72 10.50
CA PHE A 200 10.83 11.04 10.78
C PHE A 200 9.89 12.07 11.41
N TYR A 201 8.72 11.66 11.91
CA TYR A 201 7.78 12.59 12.52
C TYR A 201 7.75 12.44 14.03
N ASP A 202 7.85 13.60 14.70
CA ASP A 202 8.01 13.78 16.14
C ASP A 202 7.32 12.67 16.96
N PRO A 203 8.09 11.75 17.58
CA PRO A 203 7.54 10.64 18.35
C PRO A 203 6.69 11.10 19.55
N ALA A 204 6.65 12.40 19.87
CA ALA A 204 5.83 12.97 20.91
C ALA A 204 4.30 12.96 20.62
N ASP A 205 3.86 12.93 19.35
CA ASP A 205 2.43 12.90 19.02
C ASP A 205 1.91 11.46 18.92
N ALA A 206 1.55 10.89 20.07
CA ALA A 206 1.07 9.52 20.21
C ALA A 206 -0.19 9.21 19.36
N ALA A 207 -0.94 10.23 18.91
CA ALA A 207 -2.12 10.04 18.07
C ALA A 207 -1.78 9.68 16.61
N LEU A 208 -0.54 9.92 16.17
CA LEU A 208 -0.08 9.63 14.81
C LEU A 208 0.52 8.23 14.65
N TYR A 209 0.51 7.40 15.68
CA TYR A 209 1.08 6.05 15.66
C TYR A 209 0.16 5.01 16.31
N PRO A 210 0.23 3.72 15.90
CA PRO A 210 -0.44 2.64 16.63
C PRO A 210 -0.04 2.65 18.11
N SER A 211 -0.94 2.27 19.01
CA SER A 211 -0.57 2.01 20.40
C SER A 211 0.26 0.73 20.46
N TYR A 212 1.59 0.84 20.40
CA TYR A 212 2.46 -0.29 20.68
C TYR A 212 2.34 -0.62 22.17
N THR A 213 1.59 -1.67 22.50
CA THR A 213 1.78 -2.34 23.78
C THR A 213 3.15 -2.98 23.71
N HIS A 214 4.18 -2.32 24.26
CA HIS A 214 5.41 -3.03 24.59
C HIS A 214 4.97 -4.21 25.45
N ARG A 215 5.07 -5.42 24.89
CA ARG A 215 4.82 -6.63 25.64
C ARG A 215 5.87 -6.59 26.75
N ALA A 216 5.45 -6.26 27.97
CA ALA A 216 6.35 -6.22 29.10
C ALA A 216 7.12 -7.56 29.09
N PRO A 217 8.46 -7.54 29.24
CA PRO A 217 9.24 -8.77 29.22
C PRO A 217 8.56 -9.75 30.17
N THR A 218 8.24 -10.94 29.65
CA THR A 218 7.56 -11.98 30.40
C THR A 218 8.46 -12.41 31.55
N VAL A 219 8.32 -11.76 32.70
CA VAL A 219 8.91 -12.22 33.95
C VAL A 219 8.20 -13.52 34.28
N ASN A 220 8.90 -14.64 34.12
CA ASN A 220 8.37 -15.96 34.43
C ASN A 220 8.04 -16.02 35.93
N PRO A 221 6.76 -16.05 36.35
CA PRO A 221 6.39 -15.97 37.76
C PRO A 221 6.76 -17.25 38.54
N ASN A 222 7.25 -18.28 37.86
CA ASN A 222 7.70 -19.55 38.42
C ASN A 222 9.23 -19.69 38.49
N ALA A 223 10.00 -18.63 38.22
CA ALA A 223 11.46 -18.66 38.42
C ALA A 223 11.75 -18.83 39.93
N ALA A 224 12.51 -19.87 40.29
CA ALA A 224 12.87 -20.15 41.67
C ALA A 224 13.78 -19.03 42.21
N ALA A 225 13.58 -18.62 43.46
CA ALA A 225 14.28 -17.51 44.10
C ALA A 225 15.82 -17.64 44.17
N ASP A 226 16.36 -18.82 43.85
CA ASP A 226 17.79 -19.14 43.92
C ASP A 226 18.46 -19.31 42.53
N ASP A 227 17.77 -18.96 41.44
CA ASP A 227 18.33 -19.05 40.09
C ASP A 227 19.29 -17.88 39.80
N LEU A 228 20.58 -18.10 40.07
CA LEU A 228 21.68 -17.16 39.83
C LEU A 228 21.89 -16.80 38.34
N SER A 229 21.14 -17.40 37.41
CA SER A 229 21.18 -17.03 35.98
C SER A 229 20.51 -15.69 35.67
N THR A 230 19.68 -15.14 36.58
CA THR A 230 19.05 -13.82 36.41
C THR A 230 19.96 -12.65 36.82
N LEU A 231 21.17 -12.90 37.35
CA LEU A 231 22.15 -11.85 37.65
C LEU A 231 22.83 -11.28 36.41
N PHE A 232 22.76 -11.96 35.27
CA PHE A 232 23.28 -11.44 34.00
C PHE A 232 22.27 -10.57 33.23
N ASP A 233 21.00 -10.57 33.65
CA ASP A 233 19.93 -9.75 33.05
C ASP A 233 19.67 -8.43 33.79
N HIS A 234 20.45 -8.13 34.82
CA HIS A 234 20.40 -6.86 35.53
C HIS A 234 21.79 -6.24 35.60
N ASN A 235 22.14 -5.42 34.61
CA ASN A 235 23.24 -4.48 34.73
C ASN A 235 22.77 -3.27 35.57
N PRO A 236 23.30 -3.04 36.80
CA PRO A 236 22.88 -1.95 37.67
C PRO A 236 23.66 -0.64 37.42
N PHE A 237 24.51 -0.59 36.39
CA PHE A 237 25.22 0.61 35.94
C PHE A 237 24.93 0.85 34.45
N PRO A 238 23.96 1.73 34.10
CA PRO A 238 23.54 1.96 32.72
C PRO A 238 24.56 2.71 31.86
N ASP A 239 25.67 3.18 32.43
CA ASP A 239 26.58 4.08 31.75
C ASP A 239 28.03 3.58 31.90
N ALA A 240 28.60 3.01 30.83
CA ALA A 240 30.00 3.24 30.43
C ALA A 240 30.51 2.35 29.27
N GLU A 241 29.92 1.17 28.96
CA GLU A 241 30.47 0.29 27.90
C GLU A 241 29.60 0.09 26.66
N GLU A 242 28.28 0.34 26.72
CA GLU A 242 27.41 0.34 25.52
C GLU A 242 27.65 1.53 24.57
N ALA A 243 28.35 2.57 25.04
CA ALA A 243 28.66 3.74 24.23
C ALA A 243 29.91 3.58 23.34
N TYR A 244 30.73 2.53 23.53
CA TYR A 244 32.06 2.46 22.89
C TYR A 244 32.44 1.12 22.25
N HIS A 245 31.60 0.08 22.31
CA HIS A 245 31.90 -1.20 21.67
C HIS A 245 30.71 -1.78 20.88
N PRO A 246 30.72 -1.75 19.53
CA PRO A 246 29.78 -2.50 18.70
C PRO A 246 30.24 -3.97 18.66
N ALA A 247 30.24 -4.64 19.80
CA ALA A 247 30.71 -6.01 19.94
C ALA A 247 29.54 -6.93 20.32
N THR A 248 28.59 -7.09 19.40
CA THR A 248 27.90 -8.36 19.10
C THR A 248 26.85 -8.16 17.99
N MET A 249 27.31 -7.80 16.78
CA MET A 249 26.53 -7.97 15.53
C MET A 249 26.46 -9.44 15.09
N THR A 250 26.23 -10.36 16.03
CA THR A 250 26.16 -11.81 15.76
C THR A 250 24.72 -12.35 15.78
N ALA A 251 23.72 -11.54 16.10
CA ALA A 251 22.32 -11.82 15.79
C ALA A 251 22.02 -11.34 14.35
N ARG A 252 21.57 -12.25 13.48
CA ARG A 252 21.37 -11.96 12.05
C ARG A 252 20.33 -10.84 11.84
N PRO A 253 20.65 -9.76 11.09
CA PRO A 253 19.72 -8.65 10.84
C PRO A 253 18.44 -9.06 10.09
N THR A 254 18.43 -10.22 9.41
CA THR A 254 17.27 -10.74 8.68
C THR A 254 16.15 -11.23 9.59
N ASP A 255 16.48 -11.79 10.76
CA ASP A 255 15.50 -12.31 11.71
C ASP A 255 14.77 -11.14 12.41
N ASP A 256 15.47 -10.01 12.62
CA ASP A 256 14.90 -8.75 13.10
C ASP A 256 13.87 -8.18 12.10
N LEU A 257 14.24 -8.04 10.82
CA LEU A 257 13.32 -7.48 9.80
C LEU A 257 12.05 -8.33 9.60
N SER A 258 12.16 -9.66 9.66
CA SER A 258 11.00 -10.56 9.56
C SER A 258 10.05 -10.43 10.75
N THR A 259 10.61 -10.27 11.95
CA THR A 259 9.86 -10.05 13.19
C THR A 259 9.16 -8.69 13.14
N LYS A 260 9.86 -7.67 12.65
CA LYS A 260 9.30 -6.32 12.48
C LYS A 260 8.22 -6.24 11.40
N LEU A 261 8.35 -7.00 10.30
CA LEU A 261 7.28 -7.12 9.32
C LEU A 261 6.04 -7.76 9.95
N SER A 262 6.24 -8.84 10.72
CA SER A 262 5.15 -9.51 11.43
C SER A 262 4.46 -8.58 12.42
N LEU A 263 5.25 -7.79 13.17
CA LEU A 263 4.74 -6.76 14.07
C LEU A 263 3.91 -5.73 13.32
N LEU A 264 4.42 -5.17 12.21
CA LEU A 264 3.71 -4.20 11.38
C LEU A 264 2.39 -4.75 10.85
N VAL A 265 2.40 -6.01 10.42
CA VAL A 265 1.20 -6.70 9.94
C VAL A 265 0.18 -6.86 11.07
N GLU A 266 0.62 -7.18 12.28
CA GLU A 266 -0.26 -7.31 13.45
C GLU A 266 -0.82 -5.97 13.92
N THR A 267 -0.02 -4.91 13.91
CA THR A 267 -0.37 -3.59 14.46
C THR A 267 -1.09 -2.67 13.48
N GLU A 268 -0.87 -2.82 12.17
CA GLU A 268 -1.41 -1.89 11.17
C GLU A 268 -2.26 -2.58 10.10
N VAL A 269 -1.76 -3.65 9.46
CA VAL A 269 -2.47 -4.31 8.37
C VAL A 269 -3.71 -5.04 8.88
N SER A 270 -3.57 -5.87 9.91
CA SER A 270 -4.68 -6.66 10.46
C SER A 270 -5.82 -5.76 10.97
N PRO A 271 -5.57 -4.66 11.71
CA PRO A 271 -6.61 -3.73 12.14
C PRO A 271 -7.29 -2.99 10.98
N LEU A 272 -6.56 -2.65 9.92
CA LEU A 272 -7.16 -2.03 8.73
C LEU A 272 -8.20 -2.97 8.11
N PHE A 273 -7.85 -4.23 7.84
CA PHE A 273 -8.77 -5.18 7.23
C PHE A 273 -9.93 -5.55 8.16
N ALA A 274 -9.69 -5.64 9.48
CA ALA A 274 -10.76 -5.78 10.46
C ALA A 274 -11.74 -4.61 10.39
N TYR A 275 -11.23 -3.38 10.25
CA TYR A 275 -12.07 -2.19 10.11
C TYR A 275 -12.82 -2.14 8.77
N LEU A 276 -12.19 -2.49 7.65
CA LEU A 276 -12.85 -2.57 6.34
C LEU A 276 -13.94 -3.66 6.29
N SER A 277 -13.79 -4.73 7.07
CA SER A 277 -14.82 -5.77 7.23
C SER A 277 -16.00 -5.38 8.12
N SER A 278 -15.94 -4.21 8.76
CA SER A 278 -16.99 -3.72 9.65
C SER A 278 -18.25 -3.27 8.89
N ARG A 279 -19.33 -3.00 9.62
CA ARG A 279 -20.60 -2.52 9.07
C ARG A 279 -20.56 -1.07 8.55
N THR A 280 -19.44 -0.37 8.72
CA THR A 280 -19.24 1.00 8.23
C THR A 280 -19.21 1.06 6.70
N PHE A 281 -18.88 -0.06 6.03
CA PHE A 281 -18.70 -0.14 4.57
C PHE A 281 -19.70 -1.10 3.89
N PRO A 282 -21.03 -0.90 4.01
CA PRO A 282 -22.02 -1.81 3.45
C PRO A 282 -21.99 -1.90 1.91
N ALA A 283 -21.53 -0.86 1.21
CA ALA A 283 -21.45 -0.84 -0.25
C ALA A 283 -20.10 -1.34 -0.80
N LEU A 284 -19.11 -1.60 0.05
CA LEU A 284 -17.77 -1.99 -0.39
C LEU A 284 -17.80 -3.41 -0.97
N THR A 285 -17.69 -3.48 -2.29
CA THR A 285 -17.81 -4.71 -3.07
C THR A 285 -16.50 -5.14 -3.71
N THR A 286 -15.56 -4.22 -3.94
CA THR A 286 -14.30 -4.52 -4.65
C THR A 286 -13.10 -3.91 -3.95
N LEU A 287 -12.05 -4.71 -3.79
CA LEU A 287 -10.70 -4.26 -3.41
C LEU A 287 -9.72 -4.58 -4.53
N THR A 288 -8.95 -3.59 -4.98
CA THR A 288 -7.87 -3.77 -5.96
C THR A 288 -6.52 -3.58 -5.26
N LEU A 289 -5.61 -4.54 -5.44
CA LEU A 289 -4.29 -4.58 -4.80
C LEU A 289 -3.20 -4.94 -5.80
N PRO A 290 -1.99 -4.38 -5.69
CA PRO A 290 -0.83 -4.84 -6.43
C PRO A 290 -0.24 -6.10 -5.78
N LEU A 291 0.34 -6.95 -6.61
CA LEU A 291 1.25 -8.02 -6.20
C LEU A 291 2.37 -8.09 -7.24
N TYR A 292 3.59 -8.35 -6.78
CA TYR A 292 4.76 -8.24 -7.65
C TYR A 292 5.49 -9.56 -7.81
N PHE A 293 6.10 -9.73 -8.97
CA PHE A 293 7.10 -10.76 -9.23
C PHE A 293 8.47 -10.15 -9.54
N ILE A 294 9.50 -10.97 -9.35
CA ILE A 294 10.90 -10.57 -9.52
C ILE A 294 11.53 -11.33 -10.69
N SER A 295 12.70 -10.88 -11.11
CA SER A 295 13.49 -11.57 -12.14
C SER A 295 13.98 -12.95 -11.69
N ARG A 296 14.19 -13.84 -12.67
CA ARG A 296 14.68 -15.21 -12.48
C ARG A 296 16.01 -15.28 -11.74
N GLU A 297 16.96 -14.47 -12.19
CA GLU A 297 18.28 -14.40 -11.56
C GLU A 297 18.17 -13.96 -10.09
N SER A 298 17.32 -12.98 -9.79
CA SER A 298 17.12 -12.47 -8.44
C SER A 298 16.47 -13.50 -7.52
N LEU A 299 15.48 -14.24 -8.02
CA LEU A 299 14.84 -15.32 -7.26
C LEU A 299 15.85 -16.45 -6.98
N ALA A 300 16.61 -16.87 -7.99
CA ALA A 300 17.61 -17.93 -7.86
C ALA A 300 18.71 -17.55 -6.85
N HIS A 301 19.27 -16.34 -6.97
CA HIS A 301 20.28 -15.82 -6.06
C HIS A 301 19.74 -15.73 -4.62
N ARG A 302 18.49 -15.27 -4.46
CA ARG A 302 17.85 -15.20 -3.15
C ARG A 302 17.57 -16.56 -2.54
N ARG A 303 17.08 -17.53 -3.30
CA ARG A 303 16.86 -18.89 -2.78
C ARG A 303 18.17 -19.52 -2.31
N ALA A 304 19.26 -19.29 -3.02
CA ALA A 304 20.58 -19.78 -2.63
C ALA A 304 21.14 -19.09 -1.37
N SER A 305 21.00 -17.76 -1.28
CA SER A 305 21.55 -16.98 -0.17
C SER A 305 20.65 -16.93 1.07
N ARG A 306 19.33 -17.01 0.89
CA ARG A 306 18.27 -16.76 1.88
C ARG A 306 17.06 -17.68 1.62
N PRO A 307 17.17 -19.00 1.84
CA PRO A 307 16.10 -19.95 1.49
C PRO A 307 14.77 -19.72 2.22
N ALA A 308 14.78 -19.14 3.42
CA ALA A 308 13.56 -18.78 4.16
C ALA A 308 12.88 -17.49 3.66
N TYR A 309 13.59 -16.67 2.87
CA TYR A 309 13.18 -15.33 2.47
C TYR A 309 13.49 -15.06 0.99
N ALA A 310 12.97 -15.95 0.13
CA ALA A 310 13.22 -15.92 -1.32
C ALA A 310 12.66 -14.66 -2.01
N LEU A 311 11.65 -14.01 -1.42
CA LEU A 311 11.05 -12.79 -1.94
C LEU A 311 11.58 -11.53 -1.23
N PRO A 312 11.69 -10.39 -1.93
CA PRO A 312 12.00 -9.11 -1.31
C PRO A 312 10.98 -8.71 -0.25
N LEU A 313 11.41 -7.90 0.71
CA LEU A 313 10.61 -7.50 1.86
C LEU A 313 9.29 -6.80 1.47
N LYS A 314 9.32 -5.86 0.52
CA LYS A 314 8.11 -5.17 0.04
C LYS A 314 7.15 -6.12 -0.69
N VAL A 315 7.65 -7.13 -1.41
CA VAL A 315 6.81 -8.17 -2.03
C VAL A 315 6.16 -9.04 -0.95
N ARG A 316 6.92 -9.46 0.06
CA ARG A 316 6.41 -10.21 1.22
C ARG A 316 5.33 -9.45 1.98
N PHE A 317 5.48 -8.14 2.12
CA PHE A 317 4.46 -7.29 2.70
C PHE A 317 3.16 -7.29 1.89
N TRP A 318 3.23 -7.12 0.56
CA TRP A 318 2.06 -7.23 -0.31
C TRP A 318 1.42 -8.62 -0.28
N VAL A 319 2.22 -9.68 -0.15
CA VAL A 319 1.71 -11.04 0.11
C VAL A 319 0.83 -11.07 1.37
N HIS A 320 1.26 -10.43 2.47
CA HIS A 320 0.42 -10.31 3.66
C HIS A 320 -0.87 -9.53 3.40
N VAL A 321 -0.79 -8.40 2.69
CA VAL A 321 -1.96 -7.56 2.37
C VAL A 321 -2.98 -8.33 1.53
N VAL A 322 -2.54 -8.99 0.46
CA VAL A 322 -3.39 -9.82 -0.40
C VAL A 322 -4.02 -10.97 0.40
N ALA A 323 -3.26 -11.64 1.27
CA ALA A 323 -3.81 -12.68 2.11
C ALA A 323 -4.91 -12.16 3.07
N HIS A 324 -4.77 -10.96 3.64
CA HIS A 324 -5.85 -10.37 4.45
C HIS A 324 -7.08 -10.01 3.62
N ALA A 325 -6.89 -9.51 2.40
CA ALA A 325 -8.01 -9.18 1.52
C ALA A 325 -8.78 -10.44 1.09
N LEU A 326 -8.08 -11.53 0.76
CA LEU A 326 -8.70 -12.81 0.44
C LEU A 326 -9.38 -13.43 1.67
N ALA A 327 -8.78 -13.31 2.86
CA ALA A 327 -9.44 -13.68 4.11
C ALA A 327 -10.74 -12.89 4.31
N MET A 328 -10.70 -11.58 4.08
CA MET A 328 -11.88 -10.71 4.16
C MET A 328 -12.95 -11.13 3.16
N LEU A 329 -12.57 -11.46 1.91
CA LEU A 329 -13.49 -11.94 0.88
C LEU A 329 -14.23 -13.20 1.31
N VAL A 330 -13.52 -14.18 1.88
CA VAL A 330 -14.13 -15.45 2.33
C VAL A 330 -15.11 -15.24 3.50
N HIS A 331 -14.80 -14.31 4.41
CA HIS A 331 -15.58 -14.12 5.64
C HIS A 331 -16.64 -13.01 5.57
N THR A 332 -16.54 -12.10 4.60
CA THR A 332 -17.37 -10.89 4.54
C THR A 332 -18.32 -10.94 3.34
N PRO A 333 -19.65 -10.98 3.55
CA PRO A 333 -20.61 -11.12 2.45
C PRO A 333 -20.78 -9.86 1.61
N SER A 334 -20.37 -8.68 2.09
CA SER A 334 -20.45 -7.43 1.32
C SER A 334 -19.36 -7.36 0.24
N LEU A 335 -18.20 -7.97 0.47
CA LEU A 335 -17.12 -7.98 -0.48
C LEU A 335 -17.39 -9.04 -1.55
N ALA A 336 -17.59 -8.58 -2.79
CA ALA A 336 -17.89 -9.44 -3.92
C ALA A 336 -16.62 -9.92 -4.64
N ALA A 337 -15.59 -9.08 -4.70
CA ALA A 337 -14.38 -9.36 -5.44
C ALA A 337 -13.11 -8.77 -4.82
N VAL A 338 -12.00 -9.50 -4.95
CA VAL A 338 -10.64 -8.98 -4.72
C VAL A 338 -9.88 -9.09 -6.04
N ARG A 339 -9.43 -7.95 -6.57
CA ARG A 339 -8.64 -7.86 -7.79
C ARG A 339 -7.18 -7.71 -7.42
N VAL A 340 -6.35 -8.58 -7.97
CA VAL A 340 -4.89 -8.53 -7.80
C VAL A 340 -4.28 -8.17 -9.14
N ARG A 341 -3.58 -7.03 -9.19
CA ARG A 341 -2.74 -6.62 -10.33
C ARG A 341 -1.36 -7.23 -10.14
N TYR A 342 -1.12 -8.35 -10.81
CA TYR A 342 0.15 -9.06 -10.76
C TYR A 342 1.10 -8.52 -11.82
N MET A 343 2.10 -7.76 -11.39
CA MET A 343 2.98 -6.98 -12.26
C MET A 343 4.46 -7.18 -11.93
N PRO A 344 5.39 -6.96 -12.86
CA PRO A 344 6.80 -7.05 -12.56
C PRO A 344 7.21 -5.92 -11.60
N TRP A 345 8.13 -6.24 -10.70
CA TRP A 345 8.67 -5.27 -9.75
C TRP A 345 9.42 -4.12 -10.43
N ASP A 346 10.18 -4.43 -11.47
CA ASP A 346 11.04 -3.52 -12.21
C ASP A 346 11.26 -3.99 -13.64
N ILE A 347 12.09 -3.24 -14.38
CA ILE A 347 12.44 -3.57 -15.77
C ILE A 347 13.08 -4.96 -15.88
N TRP A 348 13.91 -5.36 -14.92
CA TRP A 348 14.58 -6.66 -14.95
C TRP A 348 13.59 -7.81 -14.77
N ALA A 349 12.61 -7.66 -13.87
CA ALA A 349 11.53 -8.62 -13.70
C ALA A 349 10.67 -8.73 -14.97
N SER A 350 10.54 -7.65 -15.74
CA SER A 350 9.88 -7.70 -17.05
C SER A 350 10.71 -8.35 -18.15
N MET A 351 12.04 -8.22 -18.13
CA MET A 351 12.92 -8.72 -19.19
C MET A 351 13.26 -10.21 -19.04
N ASP A 352 13.49 -10.66 -17.81
CA ASP A 352 13.83 -12.06 -17.48
C ASP A 352 12.94 -12.55 -16.33
N SER A 353 11.65 -12.70 -16.62
CA SER A 353 10.67 -13.12 -15.62
C SER A 353 10.87 -14.59 -15.22
N CYS A 354 10.71 -14.88 -13.92
CA CYS A 354 10.43 -16.24 -13.46
C CYS A 354 9.09 -16.73 -14.02
N ASP A 355 8.16 -15.78 -14.17
CA ASP A 355 6.75 -16.05 -14.41
C ASP A 355 6.42 -15.94 -15.88
N ASP A 356 5.90 -17.04 -16.43
CA ASP A 356 5.23 -17.03 -17.74
C ASP A 356 3.77 -16.62 -17.55
N LEU A 357 3.49 -15.33 -17.76
CA LEU A 357 2.15 -14.77 -17.57
C LEU A 357 1.10 -15.44 -18.46
N SER A 358 1.47 -15.88 -19.67
CA SER A 358 0.54 -16.56 -20.58
C SER A 358 0.16 -17.94 -20.04
N ARG A 359 1.13 -18.64 -19.44
CA ARG A 359 0.90 -19.93 -18.78
C ARG A 359 0.10 -19.78 -17.50
N ILE A 360 0.39 -18.78 -16.68
CA ILE A 360 -0.39 -18.50 -15.47
C ILE A 360 -1.83 -18.13 -15.82
N ALA A 361 -2.06 -17.35 -16.88
CA ALA A 361 -3.42 -17.02 -17.34
C ALA A 361 -4.23 -18.26 -17.79
N THR A 362 -3.56 -19.30 -18.30
CA THR A 362 -4.22 -20.51 -18.81
C THR A 362 -4.35 -21.61 -17.75
N HIS A 363 -3.32 -21.82 -16.92
CA HIS A 363 -3.28 -22.88 -15.91
C HIS A 363 -3.74 -22.41 -14.53
N GLY A 364 -3.84 -21.11 -14.29
CA GLY A 364 -4.32 -20.53 -13.06
C GLY A 364 -3.23 -20.27 -12.01
N VAL A 365 -3.61 -19.50 -10.99
CA VAL A 365 -2.75 -19.03 -9.89
C VAL A 365 -2.73 -19.95 -8.67
N TRP A 366 -3.34 -21.14 -8.74
CA TRP A 366 -3.51 -22.03 -7.58
C TRP A 366 -2.30 -22.92 -7.31
N PHE A 367 -1.55 -23.30 -8.35
CA PHE A 367 -0.36 -24.16 -8.27
C PHE A 367 -0.61 -25.46 -7.46
N ASP A 368 -1.61 -26.25 -7.87
CA ASP A 368 -2.12 -27.44 -7.17
C ASP A 368 -1.62 -28.79 -7.72
N ASP A 369 -1.02 -28.78 -8.90
CA ASP A 369 -0.62 -30.00 -9.62
C ASP A 369 0.83 -30.36 -9.23
N PRO A 370 1.05 -31.44 -8.46
CA PRO A 370 2.38 -31.78 -7.99
C PRO A 370 3.31 -32.23 -9.13
N ASP A 371 2.76 -32.69 -10.26
CA ASP A 371 3.55 -33.17 -11.40
C ASP A 371 4.09 -31.98 -12.22
N THR A 372 3.31 -30.89 -12.35
CA THR A 372 3.72 -29.69 -13.08
C THR A 372 4.30 -28.59 -12.19
N ASP A 373 3.80 -28.45 -10.97
CA ASP A 373 4.08 -27.34 -10.05
C ASP A 373 5.05 -27.71 -8.92
N GLY A 374 5.42 -29.00 -8.83
CA GLY A 374 6.36 -29.55 -7.84
C GLY A 374 7.82 -29.53 -8.29
N PRO A 375 8.75 -30.05 -7.46
CA PRO A 375 10.19 -30.04 -7.76
C PRO A 375 10.53 -30.77 -9.07
N GLY A 376 11.22 -30.10 -9.98
CA GLY A 376 11.52 -30.57 -11.33
C GLY A 376 10.38 -30.43 -12.34
N GLY A 377 9.25 -29.83 -11.93
CA GLY A 377 8.11 -29.52 -12.80
C GLY A 377 8.31 -28.23 -13.59
N GLU A 378 7.57 -28.08 -14.69
CA GLU A 378 7.69 -26.93 -15.61
C GLU A 378 7.33 -25.58 -14.97
N ARG A 379 6.65 -25.58 -13.81
CA ARG A 379 6.15 -24.40 -13.10
C ARG A 379 6.72 -24.27 -11.69
N GLU A 380 7.80 -25.00 -11.37
CA GLU A 380 8.44 -24.98 -10.04
C GLU A 380 8.76 -23.54 -9.56
N ASP A 381 9.27 -22.72 -10.48
CA ASP A 381 9.73 -21.35 -10.19
C ASP A 381 8.66 -20.27 -10.45
N GLU A 382 7.47 -20.66 -10.93
CA GLU A 382 6.39 -19.73 -11.25
C GLU A 382 5.52 -19.41 -10.03
N GLY A 383 5.11 -18.15 -9.94
CA GLY A 383 4.09 -17.64 -9.02
C GLY A 383 4.49 -17.68 -7.56
N GLU A 384 5.78 -17.53 -7.25
CA GLU A 384 6.30 -17.58 -5.88
C GLU A 384 5.51 -16.66 -4.92
N ALA A 385 5.14 -15.45 -5.37
CA ALA A 385 4.32 -14.54 -4.56
C ALA A 385 2.93 -15.13 -4.24
N PHE A 386 2.23 -15.70 -5.22
CA PHE A 386 0.95 -16.38 -4.99
C PHE A 386 1.11 -17.62 -4.10
N ARG A 387 2.19 -18.41 -4.29
CA ARG A 387 2.50 -19.55 -3.42
C ARG A 387 2.67 -19.12 -1.96
N CYS A 388 3.36 -18.00 -1.71
CA CYS A 388 3.47 -17.42 -0.38
C CYS A 388 2.11 -16.93 0.17
N VAL A 389 1.25 -16.33 -0.67
CA VAL A 389 -0.13 -15.97 -0.27
C VAL A 389 -0.89 -17.20 0.20
N TRP A 390 -0.83 -18.30 -0.56
CA TRP A 390 -1.52 -19.54 -0.21
C TRP A 390 -0.97 -20.20 1.06
N ALA A 391 0.36 -20.20 1.23
CA ALA A 391 0.99 -20.70 2.45
C ALA A 391 0.51 -19.91 3.69
N LEU A 392 0.48 -18.57 3.60
CA LEU A 392 0.03 -17.72 4.69
C LEU A 392 -1.46 -17.90 5.04
N LEU A 393 -2.31 -18.14 4.03
CA LEU A 393 -3.72 -18.44 4.24
C LEU A 393 -3.90 -19.81 4.91
N ALA A 394 -3.08 -20.81 4.55
CA ALA A 394 -3.07 -22.13 5.18
C ALA A 394 -2.61 -22.07 6.64
N GLU A 395 -1.56 -21.28 6.95
CA GLU A 395 -1.11 -21.04 8.32
C GLU A 395 -2.19 -20.42 9.22
N ARG A 396 -3.11 -19.65 8.61
CA ARG A 396 -4.28 -19.05 9.29
C ARG A 396 -5.45 -20.02 9.43
N GLY A 397 -5.27 -21.29 9.08
CA GLY A 397 -6.29 -22.32 9.20
C GLY A 397 -7.39 -22.25 8.14
N MET A 398 -7.20 -21.50 7.06
CA MET A 398 -8.13 -21.56 5.93
C MET A 398 -7.91 -22.84 5.13
N ASP A 399 -8.99 -23.45 4.66
CA ASP A 399 -8.92 -24.68 3.89
C ASP A 399 -8.43 -24.38 2.46
N VAL A 400 -7.12 -24.45 2.31
CA VAL A 400 -6.40 -24.36 1.01
C VAL A 400 -6.40 -25.72 0.30
N GLY A 401 -7.22 -26.68 0.74
CA GLY A 401 -7.30 -28.02 0.17
C GLY A 401 -7.55 -28.01 -1.34
N LYS A 402 -7.04 -29.06 -2.02
CA LYS A 402 -7.23 -29.24 -3.46
C LYS A 402 -8.72 -29.28 -3.76
N GLY A 403 -9.23 -28.27 -4.46
CA GLY A 403 -10.59 -28.29 -4.98
C GLY A 403 -10.78 -29.53 -5.83
N LYS A 404 -11.56 -30.50 -5.33
CA LYS A 404 -11.88 -31.71 -6.08
C LYS A 404 -12.85 -31.34 -7.20
N GLY A 405 -12.31 -30.92 -8.33
CA GLY A 405 -13.02 -30.67 -9.58
C GLY A 405 -12.41 -29.55 -10.41
N LYS A 406 -12.34 -29.72 -11.74
CA LYS A 406 -12.03 -28.64 -12.68
C LYS A 406 -12.96 -27.47 -12.39
N GLY A 407 -12.40 -26.35 -11.92
CA GLY A 407 -13.15 -25.12 -11.63
C GLY A 407 -13.64 -24.92 -10.19
N LYS A 408 -13.39 -25.85 -9.25
CA LYS A 408 -13.59 -25.57 -7.82
C LYS A 408 -12.29 -25.02 -7.25
N GLY A 409 -12.21 -23.73 -6.98
CA GLY A 409 -10.99 -23.13 -6.40
C GLY A 409 -10.85 -23.39 -4.90
N ARG A 410 -9.68 -23.01 -4.37
CA ARG A 410 -9.34 -23.10 -2.94
C ARG A 410 -10.27 -22.20 -2.13
N MET A 411 -10.63 -22.61 -0.91
CA MET A 411 -11.47 -21.84 0.01
C MET A 411 -12.86 -21.44 -0.54
N GLY A 412 -13.36 -22.12 -1.59
CA GLY A 412 -14.60 -21.75 -2.26
C GLY A 412 -14.48 -20.53 -3.17
N LEU A 413 -13.27 -20.06 -3.46
CA LEU A 413 -13.04 -18.93 -4.36
C LEU A 413 -12.99 -19.38 -5.83
N GLN A 414 -13.39 -18.49 -6.74
CA GLN A 414 -13.13 -18.58 -8.17
C GLN A 414 -12.13 -17.48 -8.54
N ALA A 415 -11.20 -17.79 -9.46
CA ALA A 415 -10.26 -16.83 -10.02
C ALA A 415 -10.51 -16.69 -11.52
N ASP A 416 -10.78 -15.47 -11.98
CA ASP A 416 -10.75 -15.08 -13.38
C ASP A 416 -9.44 -14.35 -13.67
N ILE A 417 -8.76 -14.69 -14.76
CA ILE A 417 -7.40 -14.19 -15.03
C ILE A 417 -7.34 -13.66 -16.46
N SER A 418 -6.93 -12.41 -16.60
CA SER A 418 -6.73 -11.76 -17.88
C SER A 418 -5.35 -11.11 -17.99
N VAL A 419 -4.72 -11.27 -19.15
CA VAL A 419 -3.46 -10.60 -19.48
C VAL A 419 -3.74 -9.15 -19.87
N VAL A 420 -3.10 -8.21 -19.19
CA VAL A 420 -3.11 -6.79 -19.54
C VAL A 420 -1.77 -6.47 -20.19
N LYS A 421 -1.80 -6.24 -21.51
CA LYS A 421 -0.60 -5.90 -22.25
C LYS A 421 -0.09 -4.51 -21.87
N TRP A 422 1.22 -4.37 -21.83
CA TRP A 422 1.85 -3.07 -21.69
C TRP A 422 1.59 -2.21 -22.92
N ASP A 423 1.21 -0.96 -22.69
CA ASP A 423 1.00 0.07 -23.71
C ASP A 423 2.30 0.75 -24.15
N GLY A 424 3.42 0.45 -23.48
CA GLY A 424 4.73 1.03 -23.75
C GLY A 424 4.93 2.41 -23.11
N GLU A 425 4.01 2.87 -22.25
CA GLU A 425 4.18 4.10 -21.49
C GLU A 425 5.13 3.85 -20.32
N MET A 426 6.31 4.47 -20.34
CA MET A 426 7.30 4.40 -19.26
C MET A 426 7.09 5.46 -18.18
N ASP A 427 6.31 6.52 -18.48
CA ASP A 427 6.09 7.65 -17.57
C ASP A 427 5.26 7.27 -16.33
N SER A 428 4.51 6.16 -16.41
CA SER A 428 3.72 5.62 -15.31
C SER A 428 4.52 4.73 -14.35
N TYR A 429 5.84 4.57 -14.55
CA TYR A 429 6.68 3.58 -13.84
C TYR A 429 6.20 2.12 -14.00
N ARG A 430 5.20 1.90 -14.84
CA ARG A 430 4.73 0.59 -15.27
C ARG A 430 5.69 0.05 -16.32
N VAL A 431 6.16 -1.17 -16.14
CA VAL A 431 7.03 -1.81 -17.10
C VAL A 431 6.50 -3.21 -17.35
N GLY A 432 6.35 -3.60 -18.61
CA GLY A 432 6.00 -4.98 -18.94
C GLY A 432 4.52 -5.34 -18.78
N ASP A 433 4.19 -6.53 -19.28
CA ASP A 433 2.84 -7.09 -19.23
C ASP A 433 2.45 -7.46 -17.79
N GLU A 434 1.15 -7.46 -17.51
CA GLU A 434 0.60 -7.76 -16.18
C GLU A 434 -0.53 -8.80 -16.28
N LEU A 435 -0.88 -9.41 -15.15
CA LEU A 435 -2.12 -10.16 -15.00
C LEU A 435 -3.09 -9.41 -14.09
N GLU A 436 -4.32 -9.23 -14.54
CA GLU A 436 -5.44 -8.93 -13.66
C GLU A 436 -6.05 -10.26 -13.22
N VAL A 437 -6.00 -10.53 -11.90
CA VAL A 437 -6.56 -11.73 -11.29
C VAL A 437 -7.73 -11.33 -10.39
N VAL A 438 -8.94 -11.74 -10.74
CA VAL A 438 -10.16 -11.39 -10.00
C VAL A 438 -10.65 -12.60 -9.21
N PHE A 439 -10.52 -12.53 -7.89
CA PHE A 439 -11.06 -13.52 -6.96
C PHE A 439 -12.49 -13.17 -6.56
N THR A 440 -13.38 -14.16 -6.59
CA THR A 440 -14.80 -14.04 -6.18
C THR A 440 -15.22 -15.26 -5.36
N ASN A 441 -16.24 -15.12 -4.51
CA ASN A 441 -16.85 -16.27 -3.83
C ASN A 441 -17.73 -17.06 -4.81
N ASN A 442 -17.67 -18.39 -4.79
CA ASN A 442 -18.56 -19.27 -5.57
C ASN A 442 -20.00 -19.31 -5.02
#